data_AF-A0A1M8A6A9-F1
#
_entry.id   AF-A0A1M8A6A9-F1
#
_cell.length_a   1.000
_cell.length_b   1.000
_cell.length_c   1.000
_cell.angle_alpha   90.00
_cell.angle_beta   90.00
_cell.angle_gamma   90.00
#
_symmetry.space_group_name_H-M   'P 1'
#
loop_
_entity.id
_entity.type
_entity.pdbx_description
1 polymer ?
#
loop_
_entity_poly.entity_id
_entity_poly.type
_entity_poly.pdbx_seq_one_letter_code
_entity_poly.pdbx_strand_id
1 'polypeptide(L)'
;MPLHLAPKKSYHPYNRENRERVARDENLARAKQADDDAYLAARDRSDRIAQLRRQRDAKMPSDEGERRVADAALGRDTNDAAPMSMNFFADLEEAAAKAGTPKRESFFGPTVELHPWYMDPHRISGREKRASDAQKELSRRQDEARKQREDPLAHMPRSSRPIQYAPSPSATLSEERQQREAREAERAAALLADRSSAFFRRRARAERAARVHRAS
;
A
#
# COMPACT_ATOMS: atom_id res chain seq x y z
N MET A 1 -65.32 -11.29 10.03
CA MET A 1 -64.02 -11.40 10.74
C MET A 1 -62.95 -10.75 9.87
N PRO A 2 -62.25 -9.68 10.32
CA PRO A 2 -61.27 -9.01 9.47
C PRO A 2 -60.04 -9.91 9.20
N LEU A 3 -59.69 -10.05 7.92
CA LEU A 3 -58.88 -11.15 7.34
C LEU A 3 -57.36 -10.98 7.42
N HIS A 4 -56.84 -9.93 8.05
CA HIS A 4 -55.41 -9.59 7.98
C HIS A 4 -54.75 -9.63 9.36
N LEU A 5 -54.10 -10.75 9.66
CA LEU A 5 -53.33 -10.97 10.89
C LEU A 5 -51.90 -10.39 10.80
N ALA A 6 -51.36 -10.27 9.57
CA ALA A 6 -50.01 -9.81 9.30
C ALA A 6 -49.72 -8.36 9.79
N PRO A 7 -50.62 -7.37 9.64
CA PRO A 7 -50.37 -6.00 10.09
C PRO A 7 -50.24 -5.85 11.60
N LYS A 8 -50.75 -6.83 12.36
CA LYS A 8 -50.72 -6.83 13.84
C LYS A 8 -49.42 -7.40 14.40
N LYS A 9 -48.48 -7.79 13.55
CA LYS A 9 -47.19 -8.35 13.95
C LYS A 9 -46.16 -7.23 14.07
N SER A 10 -45.39 -7.29 15.15
CA SER A 10 -44.33 -6.30 15.45
C SER A 10 -43.24 -6.24 14.39
N TYR A 11 -43.04 -7.30 13.61
CA TYR A 11 -42.06 -7.35 12.52
C TYR A 11 -42.61 -6.86 11.17
N HIS A 12 -43.90 -6.52 11.08
CA HIS A 12 -44.49 -6.17 9.79
C HIS A 12 -43.88 -4.85 9.25
N PRO A 13 -43.31 -4.82 8.03
CA PRO A 13 -42.61 -3.64 7.51
C PRO A 13 -43.47 -2.38 7.47
N TYR A 14 -44.77 -2.54 7.25
CA TYR A 14 -45.72 -1.43 7.15
C TYR A 14 -46.34 -1.03 8.49
N ASN A 15 -45.92 -1.66 9.60
CA ASN A 15 -46.30 -1.20 10.91
C ASN A 15 -45.69 0.18 11.16
N ARG A 16 -46.49 1.09 11.71
CA ARG A 16 -46.11 2.49 11.95
C ARG A 16 -44.83 2.59 12.77
N GLU A 17 -44.72 1.79 13.83
CA GLU A 17 -43.54 1.75 14.71
C GLU A 17 -42.26 1.34 13.96
N ASN A 18 -42.36 0.41 13.02
CA ASN A 18 -41.21 -0.03 12.22
C ASN A 18 -40.80 1.03 11.21
N ARG A 19 -41.77 1.68 10.56
CA ARG A 19 -41.51 2.81 9.66
C ARG A 19 -40.83 3.96 10.42
N GLU A 20 -41.28 4.27 11.62
CA GLU A 20 -40.68 5.31 12.48
C GLU A 20 -39.29 4.92 13.00
N ARG A 21 -39.03 3.63 13.22
CA ARG A 21 -37.67 3.13 13.54
C ARG A 21 -36.73 3.32 12.35
N VAL A 22 -37.13 2.83 11.18
CA VAL A 22 -36.35 2.96 9.94
C VAL A 22 -36.09 4.44 9.61
N ALA A 23 -37.10 5.31 9.71
CA ALA A 23 -36.92 6.74 9.47
C ALA A 23 -35.94 7.39 10.46
N ARG A 24 -35.90 6.95 11.73
CA ARG A 24 -34.90 7.43 12.70
C ARG A 24 -33.50 6.94 12.34
N ASP A 25 -33.36 5.67 12.00
CA ASP A 25 -32.06 5.09 11.64
C ASP A 25 -31.52 5.74 10.36
N GLU A 26 -32.37 5.99 9.36
CA GLU A 26 -32.02 6.72 8.13
C GLU A 26 -31.61 8.17 8.41
N ASN A 27 -32.31 8.87 9.29
CA ASN A 27 -31.96 10.25 9.66
C ASN A 27 -30.64 10.31 10.43
N LEU A 28 -30.38 9.36 11.34
CA LEU A 28 -29.09 9.26 12.04
C LEU A 28 -27.95 8.93 11.07
N ALA A 29 -28.18 8.01 10.14
CA ALA A 29 -27.19 7.69 9.10
C ALA A 29 -26.90 8.90 8.21
N ARG A 30 -27.93 9.65 7.81
CA ARG A 30 -27.79 10.88 7.01
C ARG A 30 -27.03 11.97 7.77
N ALA A 31 -27.32 12.17 9.06
CA ALA A 31 -26.60 13.14 9.89
C ALA A 31 -25.11 12.79 9.98
N LYS A 32 -24.79 11.51 10.23
CA LYS A 32 -23.41 11.04 10.28
C LYS A 32 -22.67 11.25 8.95
N GLN A 33 -23.31 10.93 7.83
CA GLN A 33 -22.74 11.18 6.51
C GLN A 33 -22.45 12.66 6.27
N ALA A 34 -23.38 13.55 6.66
CA ALA A 34 -23.18 14.99 6.53
C ALA A 34 -22.00 15.50 7.39
N ASP A 35 -21.81 14.95 8.59
CA ASP A 35 -20.69 15.29 9.47
C ASP A 35 -19.34 14.82 8.85
N ASP A 36 -19.29 13.59 8.34
CA ASP A 36 -18.11 13.02 7.69
C ASP A 36 -17.75 13.83 6.41
N ASP A 37 -18.75 14.17 5.59
CA ASP A 37 -18.57 14.99 4.38
C ASP A 37 -18.08 16.41 4.72
N ALA A 38 -18.63 17.02 5.77
CA ALA A 38 -18.19 18.33 6.25
C ALA A 38 -16.73 18.29 6.73
N TYR A 39 -16.33 17.22 7.41
CA TYR A 39 -14.95 17.02 7.85
C TYR A 39 -13.99 16.89 6.66
N LEU A 40 -14.34 16.08 5.66
CA LEU A 40 -13.55 15.93 4.44
C LEU A 40 -13.43 17.25 3.67
N ALA A 41 -14.54 17.97 3.49
CA ALA A 41 -14.55 19.26 2.80
C ALA A 41 -13.69 20.32 3.52
N ALA A 42 -13.68 20.32 4.86
CA ALA A 42 -12.84 21.22 5.65
C ALA A 42 -11.35 20.90 5.49
N ARG A 43 -11.00 19.62 5.44
CA ARG A 43 -9.63 19.15 5.18
C ARG A 43 -9.16 19.51 3.77
N ASP A 44 -9.97 19.23 2.75
CA ASP A 44 -9.63 19.55 1.36
C ASP A 44 -9.43 21.06 1.17
N ARG A 45 -10.26 21.88 1.86
CA ARG A 45 -10.10 23.33 1.86
C ARG A 45 -8.76 23.76 2.46
N SER A 46 -8.35 23.17 3.58
CA SER A 46 -7.08 23.53 4.24
C SER A 46 -5.87 23.11 3.40
N ASP A 47 -5.91 21.92 2.80
CA ASP A 47 -4.87 21.42 1.90
C ASP A 47 -4.74 22.30 0.65
N ARG A 48 -5.87 22.73 0.06
CA ARG A 48 -5.88 23.66 -1.07
C ARG A 48 -5.26 25.01 -0.70
N ILE A 49 -5.59 25.57 0.46
CA ILE A 49 -4.99 26.83 0.93
C ILE A 49 -3.48 26.66 1.13
N ALA A 50 -3.03 25.55 1.69
CA ALA A 50 -1.61 25.27 1.86
C ALA A 50 -0.87 25.17 0.53
N GLN A 51 -1.47 24.52 -0.48
CA GLN A 51 -0.92 24.46 -1.84
C GLN A 51 -0.81 25.86 -2.47
N LEU A 52 -1.87 26.68 -2.37
CA LEU A 52 -1.85 28.05 -2.88
C LEU A 52 -0.79 28.91 -2.18
N ARG A 53 -0.60 28.74 -0.87
CA ARG A 53 0.48 29.41 -0.13
C ARG A 53 1.85 28.98 -0.64
N ARG A 54 2.10 27.68 -0.81
CA ARG A 54 3.36 27.17 -1.38
C ARG A 54 3.62 27.69 -2.78
N GLN A 55 2.59 27.73 -3.64
CA GLN A 55 2.71 28.28 -5.00
C GLN A 55 3.03 29.77 -4.99
N ARG A 56 2.38 30.54 -4.10
CA ARG A 56 2.68 31.96 -3.90
C ARG A 56 4.12 32.16 -3.43
N ASP A 57 4.53 31.44 -2.39
CA ASP A 57 5.86 31.57 -1.80
C ASP A 57 6.96 31.11 -2.76
N ALA A 58 6.70 30.11 -3.62
CA ALA A 58 7.60 29.70 -4.70
C ALA A 58 7.68 30.71 -5.86
N LYS A 59 6.63 31.53 -6.06
CA LYS A 59 6.58 32.56 -7.10
C LYS A 59 7.22 33.88 -6.65
N MET A 60 7.31 34.15 -5.35
CA MET A 60 8.07 35.27 -4.82
C MET A 60 9.54 34.89 -4.79
N PRO A 61 10.42 35.49 -5.63
CA PRO A 61 11.85 35.33 -5.42
C PRO A 61 12.18 35.90 -4.04
N SER A 62 12.68 35.07 -3.14
CA SER A 62 13.30 35.58 -1.92
C SER A 62 14.51 36.41 -2.36
N ASP A 63 14.56 37.65 -1.89
CA ASP A 63 15.56 38.70 -2.17
C ASP A 63 17.03 38.30 -1.80
N GLU A 64 17.25 37.04 -1.42
CA GLU A 64 18.55 36.45 -1.12
C GLU A 64 19.10 35.54 -2.26
N GLY A 65 18.34 35.36 -3.35
CA GLY A 65 18.69 34.47 -4.47
C GLY A 65 19.16 35.14 -5.78
N GLU A 66 19.05 36.47 -5.90
CA GLU A 66 19.23 37.17 -7.18
C GLU A 66 20.67 37.22 -7.72
N ARG A 67 21.67 36.74 -6.96
CA ARG A 67 23.08 36.69 -7.44
C ARG A 67 23.49 35.40 -8.15
N ARG A 68 22.62 34.40 -8.33
CA ARG A 68 23.01 33.11 -8.96
C ARG A 68 22.23 32.67 -10.20
N VAL A 69 21.22 33.42 -10.65
CA VAL A 69 20.31 32.96 -11.74
C VAL A 69 20.49 33.71 -13.06
N ALA A 70 21.48 34.62 -13.15
CA ALA A 70 21.76 35.33 -14.41
C ALA A 70 22.33 34.42 -15.53
N ASP A 71 22.84 33.23 -15.21
CA ASP A 71 23.47 32.32 -16.19
C ASP A 71 22.55 31.20 -16.74
N ALA A 72 21.29 31.11 -16.31
CA ALA A 72 20.38 30.02 -16.73
C ALA A 72 19.22 30.47 -17.64
N ALA A 73 19.18 31.74 -18.05
CA ALA A 73 18.04 32.36 -18.74
C ALA A 73 18.17 32.43 -20.29
N LEU A 74 18.87 31.50 -20.93
CA LEU A 74 18.97 31.40 -22.40
C LEU A 74 18.59 30.01 -22.95
N GLY A 75 17.51 29.43 -22.43
CA GLY A 75 17.06 28.09 -22.88
C GLY A 75 15.57 27.85 -22.75
N ARG A 76 14.73 28.78 -23.24
CA ARG A 76 13.29 28.53 -23.37
C ARG A 76 12.80 28.94 -24.74
N ASP A 77 12.95 28.01 -25.67
CA ASP A 77 12.38 28.07 -27.00
C ASP A 77 10.85 28.20 -26.90
N THR A 78 10.37 29.33 -27.41
CA THR A 78 8.98 29.61 -27.73
C THR A 78 8.75 29.22 -29.20
N ASN A 79 8.27 28.01 -29.43
CA ASN A 79 7.75 27.46 -30.69
C ASN A 79 6.83 26.30 -30.24
N ASP A 80 5.56 26.11 -30.57
CA ASP A 80 4.71 26.65 -31.62
C ASP A 80 3.26 26.52 -31.19
N ALA A 81 2.42 27.41 -31.72
CA ALA A 81 0.99 27.42 -31.54
C ALA A 81 0.32 26.19 -32.18
N ALA A 82 -0.36 25.39 -31.35
CA ALA A 82 -1.59 24.73 -31.72
C ALA A 82 -2.53 24.81 -30.51
N PRO A 83 -3.81 25.23 -30.66
CA PRO A 83 -4.78 25.02 -29.60
C PRO A 83 -5.00 23.51 -29.49
N MET A 84 -4.26 22.84 -28.61
CA MET A 84 -4.60 21.49 -28.20
C MET A 84 -6.03 21.54 -27.66
N SER A 85 -6.95 20.94 -28.39
CA SER A 85 -8.32 20.80 -27.94
C SER A 85 -8.27 20.13 -26.56
N MET A 86 -8.89 20.75 -25.57
CA MET A 86 -9.03 20.19 -24.22
C MET A 86 -10.04 19.03 -24.20
N ASN A 87 -10.12 18.25 -25.29
CA ASN A 87 -11.05 17.16 -25.50
C ASN A 87 -10.27 15.85 -25.45
N PHE A 88 -9.90 15.46 -24.23
CA PHE A 88 -9.24 14.20 -23.93
C PHE A 88 -9.95 12.97 -24.56
N PHE A 89 -11.28 13.02 -24.67
CA PHE A 89 -12.08 11.97 -25.29
C PHE A 89 -11.93 11.88 -26.81
N ALA A 90 -11.71 13.00 -27.50
CA ALA A 90 -11.49 13.00 -28.95
C ALA A 90 -10.11 12.40 -29.29
N ASP A 91 -9.09 12.71 -28.50
CA ASP A 91 -7.75 12.11 -28.65
C ASP A 91 -7.76 10.60 -28.36
N LEU A 92 -8.57 10.14 -27.40
CA LEU A 92 -8.72 8.72 -27.10
C LEU A 92 -9.38 7.96 -28.27
N GLU A 93 -10.41 8.54 -28.87
CA GLU A 93 -11.11 7.95 -30.03
C GLU A 93 -10.22 7.94 -31.27
N GLU A 94 -9.44 8.99 -31.50
CA GLU A 94 -8.47 9.03 -32.61
C GLU A 94 -7.30 8.05 -32.39
N ALA A 95 -6.86 7.88 -31.14
CA ALA A 95 -5.87 6.85 -30.78
C ALA A 95 -6.41 5.44 -30.97
N ALA A 96 -7.68 5.18 -30.64
CA ALA A 96 -8.34 3.89 -30.87
C ALA A 96 -8.57 3.62 -32.37
N ALA A 97 -8.84 4.65 -33.17
CA ALA A 97 -8.96 4.52 -34.62
C ALA A 97 -7.62 4.27 -35.32
N LYS A 98 -6.52 4.82 -34.80
CA LYS A 98 -5.14 4.59 -35.30
C LYS A 98 -4.56 3.26 -34.81
N ALA A 99 -4.94 2.81 -33.61
CA ALA A 99 -4.61 1.48 -33.10
C ALA A 99 -5.57 0.45 -33.72
N GLY A 100 -5.35 0.13 -34.99
CA GLY A 100 -6.13 -0.84 -35.75
C GLY A 100 -6.50 -2.07 -34.92
N THR A 101 -7.75 -2.50 -35.04
CA THR A 101 -8.35 -3.64 -34.34
C THR A 101 -7.33 -4.78 -34.15
N PRO A 102 -7.00 -5.20 -32.91
CA PRO A 102 -6.19 -6.39 -32.74
C PRO A 102 -6.98 -7.56 -33.32
N LYS A 103 -6.40 -8.12 -34.38
CA LYS A 103 -6.83 -9.32 -35.06
C LYS A 103 -7.23 -10.36 -34.00
N ARG A 104 -8.53 -10.70 -33.98
CA ARG A 104 -9.10 -11.78 -33.16
C ARG A 104 -8.45 -13.09 -33.59
N GLU A 105 -7.29 -13.39 -33.03
CA GLU A 105 -6.69 -14.72 -33.10
C GLU A 105 -7.12 -15.48 -31.85
N SER A 106 -7.93 -16.52 -32.09
CA SER A 106 -8.20 -17.66 -31.22
C SER A 106 -8.89 -17.38 -29.89
N PHE A 107 -10.14 -17.85 -29.79
CA PHE A 107 -10.93 -17.90 -28.56
C PHE A 107 -10.30 -18.78 -27.44
N PHE A 108 -9.21 -19.50 -27.74
CA PHE A 108 -8.29 -20.10 -26.79
C PHE A 108 -6.85 -19.98 -27.33
N GLY A 109 -6.23 -18.82 -27.15
CA GLY A 109 -4.79 -18.57 -27.39
C GLY A 109 -3.92 -19.08 -26.23
N PRO A 110 -2.57 -19.04 -26.37
CA PRO A 110 -1.62 -19.70 -25.45
C PRO A 110 -1.86 -19.19 -24.04
N THR A 111 -1.79 -20.08 -23.04
CA THR A 111 -1.96 -19.79 -21.60
C THR A 111 -1.46 -18.39 -21.26
N VAL A 112 -2.37 -17.41 -21.32
CA VAL A 112 -2.10 -16.05 -20.89
C VAL A 112 -2.11 -16.21 -19.40
N GLU A 113 -0.92 -16.46 -18.83
CA GLU A 113 -0.73 -16.34 -17.40
C GLU A 113 -1.25 -14.95 -17.06
N LEU A 114 -2.41 -14.93 -16.43
CA LEU A 114 -3.16 -13.74 -16.11
C LEU A 114 -2.38 -13.08 -14.97
N HIS A 115 -1.27 -12.45 -15.34
CA HIS A 115 -0.44 -11.71 -14.42
C HIS A 115 -1.31 -10.57 -13.92
N PRO A 116 -1.58 -10.52 -12.61
CA PRO A 116 -2.30 -9.40 -12.06
C PRO A 116 -1.59 -8.11 -12.46
N TRP A 117 -2.35 -7.06 -12.75
CA TRP A 117 -1.81 -5.78 -13.23
C TRP A 117 -0.74 -5.16 -12.32
N TYR A 118 -0.67 -5.59 -11.05
CA TYR A 118 0.32 -5.19 -10.05
C TYR A 118 1.66 -5.97 -10.12
N MET A 119 1.75 -7.04 -10.92
CA MET A 119 2.98 -7.83 -11.10
C MET A 119 3.83 -7.36 -12.29
N ASP A 120 3.26 -6.57 -13.20
CA ASP A 120 3.96 -6.02 -14.36
C ASP A 120 4.97 -4.92 -13.94
N PRO A 121 6.29 -5.16 -14.02
CA PRO A 121 7.31 -4.19 -13.58
C PRO A 121 7.29 -2.87 -14.37
N HIS A 122 6.72 -2.93 -15.57
CA HIS A 122 6.56 -1.77 -16.46
C HIS A 122 5.35 -0.89 -16.11
N ARG A 123 4.38 -1.43 -15.35
CA ARG A 123 3.18 -0.70 -14.88
C ARG A 123 3.34 -0.12 -13.47
N ILE A 124 4.42 -0.49 -12.77
CA ILE A 124 4.78 0.12 -11.48
C ILE A 124 5.02 1.61 -11.70
N SER A 125 4.30 2.42 -10.91
CA SER A 125 4.33 3.88 -11.02
C SER A 125 5.77 4.39 -10.89
N GLY A 126 6.15 5.38 -11.70
CA GLY A 126 7.52 5.94 -11.67
C GLY A 126 7.93 6.51 -10.30
N ARG A 127 6.96 6.73 -9.41
CA ARG A 127 7.15 7.19 -8.02
C ARG A 127 7.66 6.08 -7.10
N GLU A 128 7.19 4.85 -7.28
CA GLU A 128 7.65 3.68 -6.51
C GLU A 128 9.05 3.21 -6.93
N LYS A 129 9.41 3.39 -8.20
CA LYS A 129 10.76 3.09 -8.71
C LYS A 129 11.84 3.97 -8.10
N ARG A 130 11.50 5.21 -7.72
CA ARG A 130 12.41 6.18 -7.10
C ARG A 130 12.41 6.14 -5.58
N ALA A 131 11.53 5.35 -4.96
CA ALA A 131 11.48 5.21 -3.51
C ALA A 131 12.71 4.43 -3.02
N SER A 132 13.38 4.94 -1.99
CA SER A 132 14.44 4.21 -1.30
C SER A 132 13.87 2.96 -0.63
N ASP A 133 14.70 1.94 -0.42
CA ASP A 133 14.25 0.69 0.19
C ASP A 133 13.70 0.91 1.62
N ALA A 134 14.26 1.88 2.34
CA ALA A 134 13.74 2.31 3.65
C ALA A 134 12.31 2.87 3.56
N GLN A 135 11.99 3.60 2.48
CA GLN A 135 10.65 4.16 2.27
C GLN A 135 9.63 3.10 1.83
N LYS A 136 10.08 2.10 1.06
CA LYS A 136 9.26 0.94 0.70
C LYS A 136 8.90 0.12 1.93
N GLU A 137 9.86 -0.13 2.82
CA GLU A 137 9.64 -0.88 4.06
C GLU A 137 8.66 -0.17 5.01
N LEU A 138 8.80 1.15 5.16
CA LEU A 138 7.85 1.95 5.94
C LEU A 138 6.43 1.90 5.37
N SER A 139 6.29 1.97 4.05
CA SER A 139 4.98 1.90 3.39
C SER A 139 4.36 0.51 3.57
N ARG A 140 5.15 -0.56 3.40
CA ARG A 140 4.71 -1.94 3.65
C ARG A 140 4.20 -2.11 5.08
N ARG A 141 4.94 -1.61 6.06
CA ARG A 141 4.56 -1.69 7.48
C ARG A 141 3.27 -0.93 7.79
N GLN A 142 3.07 0.24 7.17
CA GLN A 142 1.82 0.99 7.32
C GLN A 142 0.63 0.24 6.70
N ASP A 143 0.81 -0.35 5.52
CA ASP A 143 -0.24 -1.13 4.86
C ASP A 143 -0.60 -2.40 5.64
N GLU A 144 0.39 -3.10 6.20
CA GLU A 144 0.16 -4.23 7.10
C GLU A 144 -0.63 -3.81 8.35
N ALA A 145 -0.29 -2.66 8.94
CA ALA A 145 -1.02 -2.14 10.09
C ALA A 145 -2.47 -1.75 9.74
N ARG A 146 -2.72 -1.20 8.54
CA ARG A 146 -4.09 -0.95 8.05
C ARG A 146 -4.85 -2.24 7.85
N LYS A 147 -4.25 -3.21 7.15
CA LYS A 147 -4.84 -4.54 6.93
C LYS A 147 -5.22 -5.21 8.24
N GLN A 148 -4.37 -5.17 9.25
CA GLN A 148 -4.67 -5.76 10.56
C GLN A 148 -5.80 -5.03 11.32
N ARG A 149 -5.88 -3.71 11.21
CA ARG A 149 -6.94 -2.92 11.87
C ARG A 149 -8.29 -3.11 11.17
N GLU A 150 -8.27 -3.18 9.86
CA GLU A 150 -9.43 -3.28 8.99
C GLU A 150 -9.80 -4.73 8.65
N ASP A 151 -9.10 -5.73 9.22
CA ASP A 151 -9.42 -7.14 9.02
C ASP A 151 -10.72 -7.48 9.75
N PRO A 152 -11.83 -7.75 9.03
CA PRO A 152 -13.08 -8.12 9.66
C PRO A 152 -12.98 -9.46 10.43
N LEU A 153 -12.06 -10.36 10.06
CA LEU A 153 -11.82 -11.61 10.78
C LEU A 153 -11.14 -11.38 12.14
N ALA A 154 -10.39 -10.30 12.31
CA ALA A 154 -9.77 -9.97 13.59
C ALA A 154 -10.82 -9.57 14.65
N HIS A 155 -11.93 -8.96 14.22
CA HIS A 155 -13.02 -8.50 15.09
C HIS A 155 -14.14 -9.51 15.27
N MET A 156 -14.15 -10.61 14.50
CA MET A 156 -15.10 -11.68 14.76
C MET A 156 -14.78 -12.33 16.10
N PRO A 157 -15.70 -12.34 17.09
CA PRO A 157 -15.52 -13.15 18.27
C PRO A 157 -15.37 -14.58 17.78
N ARG A 158 -14.27 -15.24 18.16
CA ARG A 158 -14.08 -16.68 17.92
C ARG A 158 -15.14 -17.42 18.71
N SER A 159 -16.37 -17.43 18.21
CA SER A 159 -17.50 -18.18 18.75
C SER A 159 -17.38 -19.65 18.35
N SER A 160 -16.17 -20.20 18.39
CA SER A 160 -16.01 -21.61 18.58
C SER A 160 -16.14 -21.81 20.08
N ARG A 161 -17.28 -22.36 20.52
CA ARG A 161 -17.29 -23.22 21.71
C ARG A 161 -16.03 -24.09 21.61
N PRO A 162 -15.25 -24.29 22.68
CA PRO A 162 -14.17 -25.26 22.65
C PRO A 162 -14.84 -26.62 22.46
N ILE A 163 -15.03 -27.02 21.21
CA ILE A 163 -15.19 -28.43 20.91
C ILE A 163 -13.85 -29.00 21.31
N GLN A 164 -13.88 -29.92 22.27
CA GLN A 164 -12.74 -30.71 22.71
C GLN A 164 -12.28 -31.58 21.54
N TYR A 165 -11.73 -30.96 20.49
CA TYR A 165 -10.98 -31.64 19.48
C TYR A 165 -9.55 -31.71 20.00
N ALA A 166 -9.02 -32.93 19.98
CA ALA A 166 -7.61 -33.21 20.11
C ALA A 166 -6.77 -32.16 19.35
N PRO A 167 -5.56 -31.81 19.85
CA PRO A 167 -4.72 -30.78 19.27
C PRO A 167 -4.60 -30.98 17.75
N SER A 168 -5.05 -29.98 16.99
CA SER A 168 -4.98 -30.00 15.53
C SER A 168 -3.53 -30.19 15.10
N PRO A 169 -3.22 -31.13 14.19
CA PRO A 169 -1.85 -31.41 13.74
C PRO A 169 -1.20 -30.21 13.02
N SER A 170 -1.97 -29.19 12.67
CA SER A 170 -1.46 -27.97 12.03
C SER A 170 -0.73 -27.02 13.00
N ALA A 171 -1.17 -26.92 14.25
CA ALA A 171 -0.52 -26.08 15.26
C ALA A 171 0.83 -26.68 15.68
N THR A 172 0.90 -28.00 15.80
CA THR A 172 2.15 -28.72 16.06
C THR A 172 3.14 -28.59 14.90
N LEU A 173 2.67 -28.51 13.65
CA LEU A 173 3.56 -28.31 12.49
C LEU A 173 4.17 -26.91 12.44
N SER A 174 3.41 -25.86 12.79
CA SER A 174 3.96 -24.50 12.86
C SER A 174 5.00 -24.36 13.97
N GLU A 175 4.75 -24.96 15.13
CA GLU A 175 5.70 -24.97 16.25
C GLU A 175 6.93 -25.83 15.92
N GLU A 176 6.75 -26.99 15.29
CA GLU A 176 7.86 -27.84 14.85
C GLU A 176 8.74 -27.14 13.80
N ARG A 177 8.12 -26.40 12.87
CA ARG A 177 8.86 -25.60 11.88
C ARG A 177 9.68 -24.49 12.55
N GLN A 178 9.09 -23.76 13.50
CA GLN A 178 9.81 -22.73 14.25
C GLN A 178 10.95 -23.32 15.08
N GLN A 179 10.77 -24.49 15.68
CA GLN A 179 11.83 -25.19 16.42
C GLN A 179 12.95 -25.68 15.51
N ARG A 180 12.64 -26.15 14.29
CA ARG A 180 13.64 -26.53 13.28
C ARG A 180 14.44 -25.31 12.82
N GLU A 181 13.76 -24.22 12.47
CA GLU A 181 14.40 -22.96 12.07
C GLU A 181 15.28 -22.39 13.19
N ALA A 182 14.86 -22.46 14.45
CA ALA A 182 15.67 -22.05 15.60
C ALA A 182 16.93 -22.90 15.77
N ARG A 183 16.82 -24.23 15.63
CA ARG A 183 17.99 -25.14 15.71
C ARG A 183 18.95 -24.95 14.54
N GLU A 184 18.44 -24.68 13.35
CA GLU A 184 19.27 -24.38 12.18
C GLU A 184 19.97 -23.03 12.33
N ALA A 185 19.29 -22.01 12.86
CA ALA A 185 19.89 -20.72 13.18
C ALA A 185 21.01 -20.84 14.22
N GLU A 186 20.82 -21.65 15.26
CA GLU A 186 21.84 -21.91 16.28
C GLU A 186 23.07 -22.63 15.68
N ARG A 187 22.86 -23.64 14.83
CA ARG A 187 23.94 -24.32 14.09
C ARG A 187 24.70 -23.38 13.17
N ALA A 188 23.99 -22.51 12.44
CA ALA A 188 24.60 -21.51 11.58
C ALA A 188 25.43 -20.50 12.38
N ALA A 189 24.93 -20.04 13.52
CA ALA A 189 25.64 -19.15 14.43
C ALA A 189 26.91 -19.81 15.00
N ALA A 190 26.85 -21.09 15.37
CA ALA A 190 28.01 -21.84 15.84
C ALA A 190 29.11 -21.97 14.77
N LEU A 191 28.73 -22.25 13.51
CA LEU A 191 29.70 -22.30 12.39
C LEU A 191 30.35 -20.93 12.13
N LEU A 192 29.59 -19.84 12.28
CA LEU A 192 30.10 -18.48 12.14
C LEU A 192 31.09 -18.13 13.27
N ALA A 193 30.76 -18.51 14.50
CA ALA A 193 31.64 -18.35 15.65
C ALA A 193 32.94 -19.14 15.46
N ASP A 194 32.88 -20.38 14.98
CA ASP A 194 34.06 -21.21 14.77
C ASP A 194 34.97 -20.66 13.65
N ARG A 195 34.38 -20.19 12.55
CA ARG A 195 35.10 -19.46 11.48
C ARG A 195 35.81 -18.21 11.99
N SER A 196 35.14 -17.42 12.82
CA SER A 196 35.73 -16.22 13.40
C SER A 196 36.90 -16.57 14.33
N SER A 197 36.75 -17.61 15.16
CA SER A 197 37.80 -18.07 16.09
C SER A 197 39.04 -18.59 15.34
N ALA A 198 38.85 -19.28 14.21
CA ALA A 198 39.94 -19.76 13.36
C ALA A 198 40.70 -18.60 12.70
N PHE A 199 39.99 -17.53 12.32
CA PHE A 199 40.59 -16.32 11.77
C PHE A 199 41.48 -15.61 12.80
N PHE A 200 40.99 -15.43 14.03
CA PHE A 200 41.78 -14.84 15.12
C PHE A 200 43.02 -15.69 15.46
N ARG A 201 42.88 -17.02 15.47
CA ARG A 201 44.02 -17.94 15.69
C ARG A 201 45.06 -17.87 14.57
N ARG A 202 44.65 -17.73 13.30
CA ARG A 202 45.59 -17.53 12.17
C ARG A 202 46.33 -16.21 12.28
N ARG A 203 45.62 -15.12 12.60
CA ARG A 203 46.23 -13.79 12.77
C ARG A 203 47.27 -13.77 13.89
N ALA A 204 46.95 -14.35 15.05
CA ALA A 204 47.87 -14.45 16.17
C ALA A 204 49.13 -15.27 15.85
N ARG A 205 49.00 -16.34 15.04
CA ARG A 205 50.16 -17.12 14.55
C ARG A 205 51.01 -16.31 13.56
N ALA A 206 50.39 -15.58 12.65
CA ALA A 206 51.11 -14.73 11.69
C ALA A 206 51.88 -13.60 12.41
N GLU A 207 51.29 -12.98 13.43
CA GLU A 207 51.98 -11.96 14.24
C GLU A 207 53.16 -12.53 15.03
N ARG A 208 53.04 -13.75 15.57
CA ARG A 208 54.18 -14.43 16.23
C ARG A 208 55.30 -14.76 15.23
N ALA A 209 54.97 -15.28 14.05
CA ALA A 209 55.96 -15.58 13.01
C ALA A 209 56.69 -14.31 12.53
N ALA A 210 55.96 -13.20 12.36
CA ALA A 210 56.54 -11.91 11.99
C ALA A 210 57.49 -11.35 13.07
N ARG A 211 57.22 -11.60 14.36
CA ARG A 211 58.13 -11.20 15.45
C ARG A 211 59.43 -12.01 15.48
N VAL A 212 59.36 -13.30 15.20
CA VAL A 212 60.56 -14.17 15.15
C VAL A 212 61.47 -13.75 13.99
N HIS A 213 60.91 -13.45 12.82
CA HIS A 213 61.69 -13.00 11.66
C HIS A 213 62.34 -11.61 11.81
N ARG A 214 61.88 -10.80 12.77
CA ARG A 214 62.41 -9.44 13.03
C ARG A 214 63.51 -9.42 14.10
N ALA A 215 63.73 -10.54 14.77
CA ALA A 215 64.70 -10.70 15.86
C ALA A 215 65.94 -11.54 15.45
N SER A 216 66.03 -11.94 14.18
CA SER A 216 67.23 -12.50 13.53
C SER A 216 67.82 -11.47 12.58
#